data_AF-A0A3Q8YKP9-F1
#
_entry.id   AF-A0A3Q8YKP9-F1
#
_cell.length_a   1.000
_cell.length_b   1.000
_cell.length_c   1.000
_cell.angle_alpha   90.00
_cell.angle_beta   90.00
_cell.angle_gamma   90.00
#
_symmetry.space_group_name_H-M   'P 1'
#
loop_
_entity.id
_entity.type
_entity.pdbx_description
1 polymer ?
#
loop_
_entity_poly.entity_id
_entity_poly.type
_entity_poly.pdbx_seq_one_letter_code
_entity_poly.pdbx_strand_id
1 'polypeptide(L)' 'MTRNEIISVLGPVDETVIADIALTGASLEELREAFAWIGADEALMNEGRAMPGARVAKLIEILEPPEDEPEAPGGVE' A
#
# COMPACT_ATOMS: atom_id res chain seq x y z
N MET A 1 -0.84 11.89 -10.73
CA MET A 1 -2.06 11.15 -10.32
C MET A 1 -2.99 12.11 -9.57
N THR A 2 -4.31 11.96 -9.70
CA THR A 2 -5.30 12.83 -9.04
C THR A 2 -6.10 12.09 -7.97
N ARG A 3 -6.72 12.83 -7.04
CA ARG A 3 -7.63 12.27 -6.01
C ARG A 3 -8.67 11.31 -6.59
N ASN A 4 -9.31 11.69 -7.70
CA ASN A 4 -10.37 10.88 -8.29
C ASN A 4 -9.84 9.53 -8.81
N GLU A 5 -8.61 9.52 -9.33
CA GLU A 5 -7.96 8.30 -9.80
C GLU A 5 -7.64 7.34 -8.64
N ILE A 6 -7.16 7.89 -7.52
CA ILE A 6 -6.83 7.12 -6.30
C ILE A 6 -8.10 6.44 -5.76
N ILE A 7 -9.18 7.21 -5.58
CA ILE A 7 -10.46 6.71 -5.09
C ILE A 7 -11.07 5.67 -6.05
N SER A 8 -10.85 5.83 -7.36
CA SER A 8 -11.34 4.87 -8.35
C SER A 8 -10.64 3.49 -8.24
N VAL A 9 -9.41 3.45 -7.73
CA VAL A 9 -8.63 2.20 -7.56
C VAL A 9 -8.81 1.60 -6.16
N LEU A 10 -8.63 2.40 -5.12
CA LEU A 10 -8.66 1.95 -3.72
C LEU A 10 -10.06 1.97 -3.11
N GLY A 11 -10.98 2.73 -3.70
CA GLY A 11 -12.27 3.05 -3.10
C GLY A 11 -12.21 4.25 -2.15
N PRO A 12 -13.22 4.43 -1.27
CA PRO A 12 -13.25 5.51 -0.31
C PRO A 12 -12.14 5.31 0.74
N VAL A 13 -11.07 6.11 0.63
CA VAL A 13 -9.94 6.15 1.56
C VAL A 13 -9.79 7.56 2.16
N ASP A 14 -9.08 7.66 3.29
CA ASP A 14 -8.84 8.93 3.96
C ASP A 14 -8.05 9.94 3.13
N GLU A 15 -8.34 11.24 3.33
CA GLU A 15 -7.63 12.31 2.64
C GLU A 15 -6.12 12.32 2.91
N THR A 16 -5.70 11.84 4.08
CA THR A 16 -4.29 11.66 4.45
C THR A 16 -3.59 10.65 3.54
N VAL A 17 -4.21 9.49 3.33
CA VAL A 17 -3.72 8.44 2.42
C VAL A 17 -3.64 8.98 0.99
N ILE A 18 -4.68 9.68 0.54
CA ILE A 18 -4.70 10.29 -0.80
C ILE A 18 -3.54 11.28 -0.99
N ALA A 19 -3.26 12.09 0.04
CA ALA A 19 -2.15 13.04 0.00
C ALA A 19 -0.79 12.33 -0.04
N ASP A 20 -0.60 11.29 0.77
CA ASP A 20 0.67 10.55 0.83
C ASP A 20 0.97 9.83 -0.50
N ILE A 21 -0.02 9.15 -1.06
CA ILE A 21 0.08 8.53 -2.39
C ILE A 21 0.37 9.60 -3.45
N ALA A 22 -0.27 10.76 -3.40
CA ALA A 22 0.02 11.85 -4.33
C ALA A 22 1.45 12.41 -4.18
N LEU A 23 2.01 12.43 -2.97
CA LEU A 23 3.38 12.86 -2.68
C LEU A 23 4.43 11.86 -3.18
N THR A 24 4.09 10.57 -3.31
CA THR A 24 5.03 9.58 -3.89
C THR A 24 5.40 9.87 -5.34
N GLY A 25 4.58 10.65 -6.06
CA GLY A 25 4.78 10.92 -7.48
C GLY A 25 4.58 9.70 -8.37
N ALA A 26 3.91 8.66 -7.88
CA ALA A 26 3.61 7.46 -8.65
C ALA A 26 2.47 7.67 -9.66
N SER A 27 2.45 6.81 -10.67
CA SER A 27 1.43 6.75 -11.71
C SER A 27 0.26 5.86 -11.30
N LEU A 28 -0.88 6.01 -11.99
CA LEU A 28 -2.05 5.17 -11.75
C LEU A 28 -1.75 3.66 -11.91
N GLU A 29 -0.89 3.32 -12.88
CA GLU A 29 -0.45 1.95 -13.13
C GLU A 29 0.31 1.38 -11.93
N GLU A 30 1.23 2.16 -11.35
CA GLU A 30 1.98 1.78 -10.14
C GLU A 30 1.05 1.60 -8.94
N LEU A 31 0.02 2.45 -8.80
CA LEU A 31 -0.99 2.31 -7.73
C LEU A 31 -1.83 1.04 -7.87
N ARG A 32 -2.26 0.71 -9.09
CA ARG A 32 -2.99 -0.54 -9.34
C ARG A 32 -2.13 -1.76 -9.08
N GLU A 33 -0.85 -1.69 -9.44
CA GLU A 33 0.09 -2.77 -9.13
C GLU A 33 0.24 -2.95 -7.62
N ALA A 34 0.47 -1.86 -6.87
CA ALA A 34 0.56 -1.90 -5.41
C ALA A 34 -0.71 -2.48 -4.75
N PHE A 35 -1.88 -2.06 -5.21
CA PHE A 35 -3.15 -2.59 -4.72
C PHE A 35 -3.34 -4.08 -5.06
N ALA A 36 -2.90 -4.49 -6.25
CA ALA A 36 -2.91 -5.90 -6.67
C ALA A 36 -1.83 -6.74 -5.99
N TRP A 37 -0.82 -6.12 -5.36
CA TRP A 37 0.05 -6.79 -4.40
C TRP A 37 -0.73 -7.03 -3.12
N ILE A 38 -1.22 -5.98 -2.45
CA ILE A 38 -1.91 -6.13 -1.15
C ILE A 38 -3.11 -7.09 -1.21
N GLY A 39 -3.88 -7.05 -2.31
CA GLY A 39 -5.04 -7.92 -2.50
C GLY A 39 -4.74 -9.30 -3.10
N ALA A 40 -3.49 -9.61 -3.47
CA ALA A 40 -3.15 -10.95 -3.96
C ALA A 40 -2.98 -11.91 -2.78
N ASP A 41 -3.86 -12.90 -2.67
CA ASP A 41 -3.68 -14.06 -1.80
C ASP A 41 -2.25 -14.62 -1.92
N GLU A 42 -1.60 -14.93 -0.80
CA GLU A 42 -0.20 -15.38 -0.70
C GLU A 42 0.16 -16.52 -1.67
N ALA A 43 -0.83 -17.32 -2.08
CA ALA A 43 -0.68 -18.38 -3.07
C ALA A 43 -0.38 -17.88 -4.50
N LEU A 44 -0.89 -16.70 -4.90
CA LEU A 44 -0.65 -16.09 -6.21
C LEU A 44 0.63 -15.24 -6.25
N MET A 45 1.10 -14.74 -5.10
CA MET A 45 2.38 -14.03 -5.01
C MET A 45 3.59 -14.95 -5.23
N ASN A 46 3.47 -16.23 -4.84
CA ASN A 46 4.60 -17.16 -4.79
C ASN A 46 5.02 -17.71 -6.17
N GLU A 47 4.24 -17.51 -7.23
CA GLU A 47 4.53 -18.06 -8.57
C GLU A 47 5.51 -17.21 -9.42
N GLY A 48 6.35 -16.40 -8.77
CA GLY A 48 7.48 -15.72 -9.44
C GLY A 48 7.17 -14.32 -9.95
N ARG A 49 6.30 -13.56 -9.26
CA ARG A 49 6.08 -12.14 -9.58
C ARG A 49 7.37 -11.37 -9.30
N ALA A 50 7.92 -10.70 -10.32
CA ALA A 50 9.12 -9.87 -10.18
C ALA A 50 8.89 -8.83 -9.07
N MET A 51 9.90 -8.60 -8.22
CA MET A 51 9.80 -7.66 -7.11
C MET A 51 9.24 -6.31 -7.58
N PRO A 52 8.30 -5.70 -6.84
CA PRO A 52 7.76 -4.40 -7.21
C PRO A 52 8.88 -3.36 -7.31
N GLY A 53 8.74 -2.43 -8.25
CA GLY A 53 9.66 -1.30 -8.33
C GLY A 53 9.64 -0.47 -7.04
N ALA A 54 10.70 0.30 -6.77
CA ALA A 54 10.83 1.10 -5.54
C ALA A 54 9.64 2.04 -5.26
N ARG A 55 8.96 2.53 -6.30
CA ARG A 55 7.73 3.32 -6.17
C ARG A 55 6.52 2.49 -5.76
N VAL A 56 6.34 1.33 -6.36
CA VAL A 56 5.25 0.41 -6.02
C VAL A 56 5.42 -0.10 -4.59
N ALA A 57 6.65 -0.42 -4.17
CA ALA A 57 6.97 -0.75 -2.79
C ALA A 57 6.56 0.37 -1.81
N LYS A 58 6.91 1.63 -2.12
CA LYS A 58 6.51 2.80 -1.34
C LYS A 58 4.98 2.90 -1.18
N LEU A 59 4.23 2.65 -2.25
CA LEU A 59 2.77 2.67 -2.22
C LEU A 59 2.21 1.54 -1.35
N ILE A 60 2.79 0.34 -1.42
CA ILE A 60 2.40 -0.78 -0.57
C ILE A 60 2.58 -0.40 0.90
N GLU A 61 3.71 0.18 1.29
CA GLU A 61 3.97 0.65 2.66
C GLU A 61 2.95 1.70 3.17
N ILE A 62 2.39 2.51 2.27
CA ILE A 62 1.39 3.54 2.62
C ILE A 62 0.00 2.91 2.81
N LEU A 63 -0.33 1.94 1.97
CA LEU A 63 -1.64 1.29 1.94
C LEU A 63 -1.76 0.18 2.98
N GLU A 64 -0.68 -0.53 3.25
CA GLU A 64 -0.49 -1.46 4.34
C GLU A 64 0.56 -0.85 5.29
N PRO A 65 0.15 0.10 6.15
CA PRO A 65 1.04 0.53 7.21
C PRO A 65 1.45 -0.73 7.98
N PRO A 66 2.74 -0.91 8.29
CA PRO A 66 3.18 -2.05 9.08
C PRO A 66 2.26 -2.09 10.29
N GLU A 67 1.60 -3.23 10.52
CA GLU A 67 0.74 -3.41 11.68
C GLU A 67 1.58 -2.95 12.86
N ASP A 68 1.22 -1.80 13.42
CA ASP A 68 1.94 -1.18 14.51
C ASP A 68 1.81 -2.19 15.64
N GLU A 69 2.84 -3.02 15.77
CA GLU A 69 2.93 -4.10 16.72
C GLU A 69 2.62 -3.42 18.05
N PRO A 70 1.44 -3.63 18.66
CA PRO A 70 1.08 -2.88 19.84
C PRO A 70 2.17 -3.23 20.84
N GLU A 71 3.02 -2.23 21.14
CA GLU A 71 4.05 -2.34 22.15
C GLU A 71 3.33 -2.84 23.39
N ALA A 72 3.38 -4.13 23.67
CA ALA A 72 2.77 -4.69 24.85
C ALA A 72 3.59 -4.10 26.00
N PRO A 73 3.07 -3.13 26.78
CA PRO A 73 3.77 -2.66 27.94
C PRO A 73 3.42 -3.67 29.03
N GLY A 74 4.16 -4.77 29.03
CA GLY A 74 3.91 -5.93 29.90
C GLY A 74 5.16 -6.44 30.58
N GLY A 75 6.14 -5.57 30.85
CA GLY A 75 7.10 -5.82 31.91
C GLY A 75 6.45 -5.52 33.26
N VAL A 76 6.33 -6.57 34.09
CA VAL A 76 6.26 -6.72 35.57
C VAL A 76 5.35 -7.94 35.82
N GLU A 77 5.82 -9.04 36.38
CA GLU A 77 6.37 -9.21 37.72
C GLU A 77 7.19 -10.52 37.82
#